data_AF-A0A7S3NT53-F1
#
_entry.id   AF-A0A7S3NT53-F1
#
_cell.length_a   1.000
_cell.length_b   1.000
_cell.length_c   1.000
_cell.angle_alpha   90.00
_cell.angle_beta   90.00
_cell.angle_gamma   90.00
#
_symmetry.space_group_name_H-M   'P 1'
#
loop_
_entity.id
_entity.type
_entity.pdbx_description
1 polymer ?
#
loop_
_entity_poly.entity_id
_entity_poly.type
_entity_poly.pdbx_seq_one_letter_code
_entity_poly.pdbx_strand_id
1 'polypeptide(L)'
;GLIWPDRDRVIFDIPIDVDIPLEIMICRKKDVKKTQEEMPNINKLIGPIPTKSFSNTQLTVLADSPESIEIVFPKRFASAFEKYEKHLEFLHVTDQRVYTNYPLVLKCEILMGEHPSEFADSVKLLEVIIDLVDHIAKPIKLPSKVLEKSKKLREVEEKKREKAQRDKRQQEIEEKREQREREEREKLKQMTPAEKQKYKEKIQKQERKKQMKGRNKVM
;
A
#
# COMPACT_ATOMS: atom_id res chain seq x y z
N GLY A 1 3.09 -22.61 -26.71
CA GLY A 1 3.91 -22.12 -25.60
C GLY A 1 4.17 -23.28 -24.68
N LEU A 2 5.41 -23.46 -24.22
CA LEU A 2 5.72 -24.46 -23.21
C LEU A 2 5.00 -24.04 -21.91
N ILE A 3 4.02 -24.82 -21.47
CA ILE A 3 3.38 -24.62 -20.17
C ILE A 3 4.35 -25.22 -19.15
N TRP A 4 5.12 -24.36 -18.48
CA TRP A 4 5.92 -24.77 -17.34
C TRP A 4 4.99 -24.96 -16.14
N PRO A 5 5.13 -26.05 -15.35
CA PRO A 5 4.34 -26.21 -14.14
C PRO A 5 4.65 -25.06 -13.18
N ASP A 6 3.60 -24.37 -12.74
CA ASP A 6 3.71 -23.40 -11.65
C ASP A 6 3.99 -24.16 -10.36
N ARG A 7 4.99 -23.71 -9.61
CA ARG A 7 5.29 -24.25 -8.28
C ARG A 7 4.19 -23.86 -7.30
N ASP A 8 3.87 -24.79 -6.41
CA ASP A 8 2.97 -24.53 -5.29
C ASP A 8 3.51 -23.37 -4.45
N ARG A 9 2.60 -22.49 -4.04
CA ARG A 9 2.89 -21.28 -3.27
C ARG A 9 2.10 -21.30 -1.97
N VAL A 10 2.73 -20.83 -0.91
CA VAL A 10 2.04 -20.54 0.34
C VAL A 10 2.21 -19.07 0.67
N ILE A 11 1.07 -18.41 0.90
CA ILE A 11 0.99 -16.99 1.20
C ILE A 11 0.47 -16.84 2.62
N PHE A 12 1.19 -16.08 3.43
CA PHE A 12 0.81 -15.76 4.80
C PHE A 12 0.61 -14.26 4.95
N ASP A 13 -0.47 -13.89 5.64
CA ASP A 13 -0.73 -12.55 6.14
C ASP A 13 -0.92 -12.68 7.65
N ILE A 14 0.08 -12.30 8.43
CA ILE A 14 0.10 -12.47 9.88
C ILE A 14 0.01 -11.11 10.55
N PRO A 15 -1.13 -10.77 11.16
CA PRO A 15 -1.25 -9.60 12.02
C PRO A 15 -0.32 -9.68 13.24
N ILE A 16 0.32 -8.57 13.57
CA ILE A 16 1.16 -8.43 14.76
C ILE A 16 0.62 -7.24 15.56
N ASP A 17 0.22 -7.49 16.81
CA ASP A 17 -0.34 -6.45 17.69
C ASP A 17 0.77 -5.63 18.38
N VAL A 18 1.56 -4.94 17.55
CA VAL A 18 2.63 -4.03 17.99
C VAL A 18 2.52 -2.73 17.22
N ASP A 19 2.39 -1.62 17.94
CA ASP A 19 2.36 -0.27 17.36
C ASP A 19 3.78 0.28 17.24
N ILE A 20 4.46 -0.10 16.16
CA ILE A 20 5.83 0.35 15.85
C ILE A 20 5.92 0.70 14.35
N PRO A 21 6.49 1.86 13.99
CA PRO A 21 6.59 2.26 12.60
C PRO A 21 7.69 1.48 11.90
N LEU A 22 7.34 0.33 11.34
CA LEU A 22 8.24 -0.52 10.54
C LEU A 22 7.74 -0.62 9.11
N GLU A 23 8.66 -0.41 8.17
CA GLU A 23 8.45 -0.71 6.75
C GLU A 23 9.73 -1.38 6.25
N ILE A 24 9.69 -2.70 6.13
CA ILE A 24 10.85 -3.50 5.71
C ILE A 24 10.38 -4.61 4.77
N MET A 25 11.04 -4.72 3.63
CA MET A 25 10.74 -5.71 2.63
C MET A 25 11.99 -6.48 2.22
N ILE A 26 11.87 -7.79 2.09
CA ILE A 26 12.89 -8.67 1.54
C ILE A 26 12.33 -9.25 0.25
N CYS A 27 13.06 -9.11 -0.85
CA CYS A 27 12.72 -9.72 -2.12
C CYS A 27 13.99 -10.08 -2.89
N ARG A 28 13.86 -10.80 -3.99
CA ARG A 28 15.01 -11.06 -4.87
C ARG A 28 15.41 -9.76 -5.58
N LYS A 29 16.71 -9.56 -5.79
CA LYS A 29 17.29 -8.39 -6.48
C LYS A 29 16.68 -8.14 -7.85
N LYS A 30 16.38 -9.21 -8.60
CA LYS A 30 15.72 -9.14 -9.92
C LYS A 30 14.28 -8.60 -9.85
N ASP A 31 13.62 -8.73 -8.70
CA ASP A 31 12.20 -8.43 -8.52
C ASP A 31 11.97 -7.07 -7.86
N VAL A 32 13.03 -6.34 -7.50
CA VAL A 32 12.93 -4.99 -6.89
C VAL A 32 12.08 -4.07 -7.73
N LYS A 33 12.36 -3.99 -9.05
CA LYS A 33 11.67 -3.06 -9.94
C LYS A 33 10.18 -3.38 -10.06
N LYS A 34 9.85 -4.66 -10.22
CA LYS A 34 8.46 -5.16 -10.23
C LYS A 34 7.76 -4.81 -8.91
N THR A 35 8.41 -5.11 -7.79
CA THR A 35 7.85 -4.84 -6.46
C THR A 35 7.60 -3.35 -6.26
N GLN A 36 8.51 -2.51 -6.76
CA GLN A 36 8.34 -1.07 -6.71
C GLN A 36 7.17 -0.60 -7.60
N GLU A 37 7.02 -1.16 -8.80
CA GLU A 37 5.89 -0.82 -9.68
C GLU A 37 4.54 -1.26 -9.10
N GLU A 38 4.49 -2.41 -8.42
CA GLU A 38 3.27 -2.95 -7.79
C GLU A 38 2.88 -2.23 -6.49
N MET A 39 3.85 -1.66 -5.76
CA MET A 39 3.62 -0.99 -4.47
C MET A 39 4.16 0.46 -4.46
N PRO A 40 3.66 1.35 -5.34
CA PRO A 40 4.24 2.69 -5.54
C PRO A 40 4.16 3.59 -4.31
N ASN A 41 3.21 3.34 -3.40
CA ASN A 41 3.10 4.10 -2.15
C ASN A 41 4.15 3.68 -1.12
N ILE A 42 4.51 2.40 -1.11
CA ILE A 42 5.50 1.84 -0.17
C ILE A 42 6.91 2.31 -0.51
N ASN A 43 7.26 2.40 -1.79
CA ASN A 43 8.62 2.82 -2.19
C ASN A 43 8.94 4.29 -1.86
N LYS A 44 7.94 5.09 -1.49
CA LYS A 44 8.20 6.44 -1.00
C LYS A 44 8.76 6.42 0.42
N LEU A 45 8.56 5.32 1.14
CA LEU A 45 9.03 5.08 2.50
C LEU A 45 10.34 4.29 2.53
N ILE A 46 10.52 3.34 1.60
CA ILE A 46 11.65 2.41 1.61
C ILE A 46 12.44 2.42 0.30
N GLY A 47 13.73 2.12 0.41
CA GLY A 47 14.61 1.87 -0.72
C GLY A 47 15.64 0.80 -0.40
N PRO A 48 16.43 0.34 -1.39
CA PRO A 48 17.46 -0.66 -1.15
C PRO A 48 18.50 -0.14 -0.16
N ILE A 49 18.72 -0.87 0.92
CA ILE A 49 19.72 -0.54 1.94
C ILE A 49 20.81 -1.62 1.97
N PRO A 50 22.09 -1.25 1.84
CA PRO A 50 23.18 -2.17 2.10
C PRO A 50 23.15 -2.58 3.58
N THR A 51 23.04 -3.88 3.84
CA THR A 51 23.03 -4.42 5.21
C THR A 51 24.15 -5.43 5.38
N LYS A 52 24.77 -5.42 6.57
CA LYS A 52 25.79 -6.40 6.94
C LYS A 52 25.18 -7.76 7.30
N SER A 53 23.88 -7.77 7.64
CA SER A 53 23.16 -8.98 8.01
C SER A 53 22.93 -9.92 6.82
N PHE A 54 22.81 -9.38 5.61
CA PHE A 54 22.62 -10.18 4.39
C PHE A 54 23.88 -10.11 3.50
N SER A 55 24.75 -11.11 3.64
CA SER A 55 25.97 -11.34 2.87
C SER A 55 25.73 -12.14 1.57
N ASN A 56 26.02 -11.51 0.42
CA ASN A 56 26.24 -12.16 -0.87
C ASN A 56 25.12 -13.10 -1.37
N THR A 57 23.87 -12.65 -1.30
CA THR A 57 22.68 -13.41 -1.71
C THR A 57 21.97 -12.82 -2.92
N GLN A 58 21.01 -13.56 -3.48
CA GLN A 58 20.06 -13.04 -4.48
C GLN A 58 19.00 -12.15 -3.84
N LEU A 59 18.93 -12.11 -2.51
CA LEU A 59 18.02 -11.27 -1.76
C LEU A 59 18.55 -9.83 -1.63
N THR A 60 17.61 -8.90 -1.49
CA THR A 60 17.87 -7.53 -1.08
C THR A 60 16.82 -7.07 -0.09
N VAL A 61 17.22 -6.17 0.80
CA VAL A 61 16.33 -5.56 1.78
C VAL A 61 16.02 -4.14 1.35
N LEU A 62 14.73 -3.80 1.29
CA LEU A 62 14.24 -2.45 1.15
C LEU A 62 13.75 -1.99 2.53
N ALA A 63 14.25 -0.88 3.04
CA ALA A 63 13.82 -0.33 4.33
C ALA A 63 14.00 1.20 4.38
N ASP A 64 13.55 1.82 5.46
CA ASP A 64 13.72 3.26 5.73
C ASP A 64 15.03 3.58 6.51
N SER A 65 15.59 2.56 7.16
CA SER A 65 16.76 2.65 8.03
C SER A 65 17.50 1.31 8.14
N PRO A 66 18.84 1.29 8.10
CA PRO A 66 19.61 0.08 8.33
C PRO A 66 19.46 -0.46 9.76
N GLU A 67 19.26 0.42 10.75
CA GLU A 67 19.11 0.02 12.15
C GLU A 67 17.83 -0.79 12.38
N SER A 68 16.73 -0.48 11.69
CA SER A 68 15.50 -1.27 11.79
C SER A 68 15.70 -2.70 11.28
N ILE A 69 16.53 -2.88 10.22
CA ILE A 69 16.86 -4.19 9.66
C ILE A 69 17.59 -5.03 10.70
N GLU A 70 18.63 -4.51 11.35
CA GLU A 70 19.43 -5.26 12.33
C GLU A 70 18.62 -5.68 13.56
N ILE A 71 17.62 -4.88 13.92
CA ILE A 71 16.73 -5.12 15.05
C ILE A 71 15.69 -6.20 14.72
N VAL A 72 15.07 -6.11 13.54
CA VAL A 72 14.02 -7.03 13.09
C VAL A 72 14.62 -8.35 12.60
N PHE A 73 15.75 -8.28 11.90
CA PHE A 73 16.47 -9.41 11.30
C PHE A 73 17.88 -9.53 11.89
N PRO A 74 18.04 -9.84 13.18
CA PRO A 74 19.34 -10.22 13.71
C PRO A 74 19.91 -11.40 12.93
N LYS A 75 21.24 -11.56 12.97
CA LYS A 75 22.02 -12.53 12.18
C LYS A 75 21.38 -13.92 12.03
N ARG A 76 20.74 -14.46 13.08
CA ARG A 76 20.04 -15.77 13.01
C ARG A 76 18.97 -15.84 11.92
N PHE A 77 18.16 -14.79 11.78
CA PHE A 77 17.10 -14.75 10.77
C PHE A 77 17.69 -14.47 9.41
N ALA A 78 18.61 -13.50 9.33
CA ALA A 78 19.26 -13.17 8.07
C ALA A 78 19.93 -14.42 7.47
N SER A 79 20.78 -15.12 8.22
CA SER A 79 21.42 -16.35 7.75
C SER A 79 20.44 -17.47 7.37
N ALA A 80 19.28 -17.54 8.04
CA ALA A 80 18.24 -18.50 7.67
C ALA A 80 17.55 -18.12 6.34
N PHE A 81 17.22 -16.85 6.14
CA PHE A 81 16.67 -16.37 4.87
C PHE A 81 17.64 -16.56 3.71
N GLU A 82 18.94 -16.36 3.93
CA GLU A 82 19.98 -16.64 2.94
C GLU A 82 20.06 -18.12 2.59
N LYS A 83 20.06 -18.99 3.61
CA LYS A 83 20.12 -20.44 3.43
C LYS A 83 18.94 -20.96 2.60
N TYR A 84 17.76 -20.38 2.79
CA TYR A 84 16.51 -20.81 2.15
C TYR A 84 16.04 -19.85 1.05
N GLU A 85 16.92 -18.99 0.52
CA GLU A 85 16.54 -17.90 -0.39
C GLU A 85 15.84 -18.37 -1.68
N LYS A 86 16.11 -19.60 -2.12
CA LYS A 86 15.46 -20.19 -3.31
C LYS A 86 13.95 -20.30 -3.15
N HIS A 87 13.46 -20.41 -1.91
CA HIS A 87 12.05 -20.59 -1.57
C HIS A 87 11.35 -19.28 -1.20
N LEU A 88 12.10 -18.20 -0.92
CA LEU A 88 11.50 -16.91 -0.58
C LEU A 88 11.23 -16.09 -1.85
N GLU A 89 9.96 -15.79 -2.13
CA GLU A 89 9.61 -14.83 -3.19
C GLU A 89 9.67 -13.40 -2.65
N PHE A 90 8.92 -13.15 -1.58
CA PHE A 90 9.02 -11.90 -0.84
C PHE A 90 8.57 -12.06 0.61
N LEU A 91 9.03 -11.13 1.44
CA LEU A 91 8.57 -10.91 2.80
C LEU A 91 8.42 -9.41 3.02
N HIS A 92 7.35 -8.99 3.66
CA HIS A 92 7.05 -7.59 3.89
C HIS A 92 6.48 -7.40 5.29
N VAL A 93 7.19 -6.62 6.11
CA VAL A 93 6.77 -6.17 7.44
C VAL A 93 6.37 -4.70 7.31
N THR A 94 5.10 -4.39 7.54
CA THR A 94 4.55 -3.06 7.25
C THR A 94 3.53 -2.60 8.30
N ASP A 95 3.61 -1.31 8.64
CA ASP A 95 2.61 -0.58 9.44
C ASP A 95 1.64 0.25 8.57
N GLN A 96 1.81 0.24 7.25
CA GLN A 96 1.05 1.09 6.32
C GLN A 96 -0.38 0.62 6.06
N ARG A 97 -0.85 -0.41 6.77
CA ARG A 97 -2.21 -0.98 6.67
C ARG A 97 -2.64 -1.27 5.23
N VAL A 98 -1.68 -1.67 4.39
CA VAL A 98 -1.93 -1.96 2.96
C VAL A 98 -2.62 -3.29 2.73
N TYR A 99 -2.49 -4.24 3.67
CA TYR A 99 -3.10 -5.57 3.59
C TYR A 99 -4.26 -5.73 4.57
N THR A 100 -4.14 -5.16 5.76
CA THR A 100 -5.12 -5.31 6.85
C THR A 100 -5.21 -4.02 7.67
N ASN A 101 -6.17 -3.95 8.59
CA ASN A 101 -6.31 -2.81 9.51
C ASN A 101 -5.47 -2.92 10.79
N TYR A 102 -4.65 -3.96 10.92
CA TYR A 102 -3.80 -4.16 12.10
C TYR A 102 -2.64 -3.16 12.15
N PRO A 103 -2.12 -2.83 13.35
CA PRO A 103 -1.02 -1.88 13.50
C PRO A 103 0.24 -2.30 12.74
N LEU A 104 0.53 -3.59 12.70
CA LEU A 104 1.65 -4.16 11.97
C LEU A 104 1.23 -5.50 11.33
N VAL A 105 1.76 -5.79 10.14
CA VAL A 105 1.51 -7.04 9.43
C VAL A 105 2.83 -7.57 8.86
N LEU A 106 3.04 -8.88 8.97
CA LEU A 106 4.00 -9.60 8.16
C LEU A 106 3.25 -10.33 7.05
N LYS A 107 3.52 -9.95 5.79
CA LYS A 107 3.10 -10.69 4.60
C LYS A 107 4.29 -11.43 4.02
N CYS A 108 4.11 -12.69 3.64
CA CYS A 108 5.17 -13.47 3.00
C CYS A 108 4.61 -14.42 1.95
N GLU A 109 5.38 -14.64 0.89
CA GLU A 109 5.12 -15.67 -0.11
C GLU A 109 6.32 -16.61 -0.24
N ILE A 110 6.04 -17.90 -0.11
CA ILE A 110 7.01 -18.99 -0.15
C ILE A 110 6.69 -19.93 -1.31
N LEU A 111 7.71 -20.30 -2.09
CA LEU A 111 7.65 -21.42 -3.04
C LEU A 111 7.91 -22.74 -2.34
N MET A 112 7.00 -23.69 -2.51
CA MET A 112 7.15 -25.05 -2.02
C MET A 112 8.10 -25.83 -2.93
N GLY A 113 9.01 -26.59 -2.32
CA GLY A 113 9.88 -27.50 -3.05
C GLY A 113 9.12 -28.70 -3.61
N GLU A 114 9.49 -29.13 -4.82
CA GLU A 114 8.86 -30.25 -5.53
C GLU A 114 9.40 -31.61 -5.04
N HIS A 115 10.64 -31.64 -4.57
CA HIS A 115 11.30 -32.83 -4.03
C HIS A 115 11.28 -32.86 -2.51
N PRO A 116 11.30 -34.04 -1.85
CA PRO A 116 11.21 -34.14 -0.40
C PRO A 116 12.23 -33.29 0.39
N SER A 117 13.47 -33.18 -0.10
CA SER A 117 14.50 -32.35 0.51
C SER A 117 14.21 -30.85 0.37
N GLU A 118 13.76 -30.42 -0.80
CA GLU A 118 13.39 -29.02 -1.05
C GLU A 118 12.10 -28.63 -0.32
N PHE A 119 11.14 -29.54 -0.23
CA PHE A 119 9.93 -29.34 0.55
C PHE A 119 10.28 -29.16 2.03
N ALA A 120 11.19 -29.97 2.57
CA ALA A 120 11.69 -29.79 3.93
C ALA A 120 12.36 -28.43 4.13
N ASP A 121 13.13 -27.94 3.15
CA ASP A 121 13.70 -26.58 3.18
C ASP A 121 12.61 -25.49 3.22
N SER A 122 11.55 -25.61 2.39
CA SER A 122 10.40 -24.70 2.42
C SER A 122 9.69 -24.70 3.78
N VAL A 123 9.52 -25.87 4.39
CA VAL A 123 8.92 -26.00 5.74
C VAL A 123 9.83 -25.34 6.78
N LYS A 124 11.16 -25.48 6.67
CA LYS A 124 12.10 -24.78 7.56
C LYS A 124 12.05 -23.26 7.40
N LEU A 125 11.88 -22.75 6.18
CA LEU A 125 11.66 -21.32 5.96
C LEU A 125 10.35 -20.84 6.62
N LEU A 126 9.28 -21.64 6.55
CA LEU A 126 8.02 -21.34 7.23
C LEU A 126 8.18 -21.26 8.76
N GLU A 127 8.86 -22.24 9.37
CA GLU A 127 9.19 -22.21 10.80
C GLU A 127 9.94 -20.93 11.19
N VAL A 128 10.94 -20.54 10.38
CA VAL A 128 11.72 -19.30 10.58
C VAL A 128 10.85 -18.05 10.52
N ILE A 129 9.84 -18.01 9.64
CA ILE A 129 8.91 -16.88 9.52
C ILE A 129 8.00 -16.78 10.74
N ILE A 130 7.52 -17.92 11.27
CA ILE A 130 6.72 -17.94 12.50
C ILE A 130 7.57 -17.46 13.69
N ASP A 131 8.80 -17.95 13.81
CA ASP A 131 9.75 -17.49 14.83
C ASP A 131 10.07 -15.98 14.71
N LEU A 132 10.10 -15.46 13.49
CA LEU A 132 10.29 -14.04 13.23
C LEU A 132 9.09 -13.22 13.72
N VAL A 133 7.86 -13.70 13.49
CA VAL A 133 6.65 -13.06 14.03
C VAL A 133 6.75 -12.96 15.55
N ASP A 134 7.11 -14.05 16.22
CA ASP A 134 7.28 -14.07 17.68
C ASP A 134 8.41 -13.13 18.15
N HIS A 135 9.47 -12.99 17.35
CA HIS A 135 10.54 -12.04 17.62
C HIS A 135 10.06 -10.59 17.50
N ILE A 136 9.27 -10.27 16.48
CA ILE A 136 8.71 -8.93 16.25
C ILE A 136 7.62 -8.58 17.27
N ALA A 137 6.81 -9.56 17.68
CA ALA A 137 5.74 -9.41 18.65
C ALA A 137 6.27 -9.08 20.06
N LYS A 138 7.53 -9.45 20.37
CA LYS A 138 8.19 -8.97 21.58
C LYS A 138 8.41 -7.46 21.48
N PRO A 139 8.42 -6.72 22.60
CA PRO A 139 8.58 -5.26 22.58
C PRO A 139 9.98 -4.85 22.08
N ILE A 140 10.10 -4.78 20.76
CA ILE A 140 11.24 -4.23 20.05
C ILE A 140 11.22 -2.71 20.23
N LYS A 141 12.38 -2.12 20.57
CA LYS A 141 12.54 -0.68 20.70
C LYS A 141 13.44 -0.16 19.58
N LEU A 142 12.88 0.62 18.68
CA LEU A 142 13.68 1.41 17.75
C LEU A 142 14.43 2.51 18.52
N PRO A 143 15.68 2.82 18.15
CA PRO A 143 16.36 3.99 18.71
C PRO A 143 15.55 5.26 18.45
N SER A 144 15.52 6.20 19.41
CA SER A 144 14.65 7.39 19.33
C SER A 144 14.82 8.18 18.02
N LYS A 145 16.07 8.31 17.54
CA LYS A 145 16.37 8.99 16.26
C LYS A 145 15.73 8.29 15.06
N VAL A 146 15.75 6.95 15.05
CA VAL A 146 15.14 6.14 13.98
C VAL A 146 13.62 6.25 14.07
N LEU A 147 13.07 6.09 15.27
CA LEU A 147 11.64 6.22 15.52
C LEU A 147 11.08 7.58 15.05
N GLU A 148 11.74 8.69 15.41
CA GLU A 148 11.34 10.04 15.00
C GLU A 148 11.42 10.23 13.48
N LYS A 149 12.50 9.74 12.84
CA LYS A 149 12.66 9.81 11.38
C LYS A 149 11.56 9.01 10.68
N SER A 150 11.30 7.79 11.13
CA SER A 150 10.28 6.88 10.58
C SER A 150 8.87 7.46 10.73
N LYS A 151 8.53 8.07 11.86
CA LYS A 151 7.25 8.79 12.06
C LYS A 151 7.12 10.00 11.15
N LYS A 152 8.14 10.86 11.10
CA LYS A 152 8.13 12.06 10.26
C LYS A 152 7.97 11.73 8.78
N LEU A 153 8.62 10.65 8.32
CA LEU A 153 8.49 10.19 6.94
C LEU A 153 7.05 9.78 6.61
N ARG A 154 6.39 9.05 7.51
CA ARG A 154 4.98 8.67 7.38
C ARG A 154 4.05 9.86 7.37
N GLU A 155 4.23 10.82 8.28
CA GLU A 155 3.44 12.05 8.32
C GLU A 155 3.55 12.86 7.02
N VAL A 156 4.75 12.92 6.43
CA VAL A 156 4.97 13.62 5.16
C VAL A 156 4.25 12.93 4.01
N GLU A 157 4.34 11.60 3.92
CA GLU A 157 3.68 10.83 2.87
C GLU A 157 2.16 10.79 3.03
N GLU A 158 1.66 10.75 4.27
CA GLU A 158 0.22 10.86 4.56
C GLU A 158 -0.34 12.21 4.10
N LYS A 159 0.32 13.32 4.44
CA LYS A 159 -0.08 14.66 3.96
C LYS A 159 -0.08 14.77 2.44
N LYS A 160 0.90 14.16 1.76
CA LYS A 160 0.91 14.11 0.29
C LYS A 160 -0.25 13.31 -0.26
N ARG A 161 -0.58 12.17 0.37
CA ARG A 161 -1.71 11.31 -0.01
C ARG A 161 -3.04 12.03 0.16
N GLU A 162 -3.25 12.68 1.29
CA GLU A 162 -4.46 13.47 1.57
C GLU A 162 -4.63 14.61 0.57
N LYS A 163 -3.56 15.34 0.28
CA LYS A 163 -3.58 16.41 -0.73
C LYS A 163 -3.95 15.86 -2.11
N ALA A 164 -3.29 14.81 -2.56
CA ALA A 164 -3.57 14.19 -3.86
C ALA A 164 -5.02 13.68 -3.95
N GLN A 165 -5.55 13.10 -2.87
CA GLN A 165 -6.94 12.64 -2.82
C GLN A 165 -7.94 13.81 -2.86
N ARG A 166 -7.63 14.92 -2.17
CA ARG A 166 -8.44 16.15 -2.22
C ARG A 166 -8.46 16.74 -3.63
N ASP A 167 -7.30 16.83 -4.28
CA ASP A 167 -7.15 17.38 -5.62
C ASP A 167 -7.91 16.52 -6.65
N LYS A 168 -7.78 15.18 -6.56
CA LYS A 168 -8.53 14.24 -7.40
C LYS A 168 -10.04 14.38 -7.22
N ARG A 169 -10.52 14.49 -5.97
CA ARG A 169 -11.95 14.69 -5.69
C ARG A 169 -12.47 16.01 -6.26
N GLN A 170 -11.66 17.07 -6.22
CA GLN A 170 -12.02 18.36 -6.79
C GLN A 170 -12.13 18.28 -8.32
N GLN A 171 -11.17 17.61 -8.97
CA GLN A 171 -11.20 17.36 -10.42
C GLN A 171 -12.43 16.55 -10.85
N GLU A 172 -12.74 15.45 -10.15
CA GLU A 172 -13.93 14.64 -10.46
C GLU A 172 -15.24 15.42 -10.31
N ILE A 173 -15.33 16.37 -9.38
CA ILE A 173 -16.50 17.23 -9.22
C ILE A 173 -16.61 18.22 -10.39
N GLU A 174 -15.48 18.79 -10.81
CA GLU A 174 -15.41 19.75 -11.91
C GLU A 174 -15.73 19.09 -13.25
N GLU A 175 -15.16 17.91 -13.54
CA GLU A 175 -15.46 17.11 -14.72
C GLU A 175 -16.94 16.73 -14.80
N LYS A 176 -17.53 16.27 -13.68
CA LYS A 176 -18.97 15.96 -13.61
C LYS A 176 -19.85 17.20 -13.83
N ARG A 177 -19.40 18.37 -13.38
CA ARG A 177 -20.11 19.63 -13.61
C ARG A 177 -20.04 20.03 -15.08
N GLU A 178 -18.86 19.98 -15.69
CA GLU A 178 -18.69 20.28 -17.10
C GLU A 178 -19.50 19.33 -18.00
N GLN A 179 -19.50 18.04 -17.69
CA GLN A 179 -20.26 17.05 -18.45
C GLN A 179 -21.76 17.36 -18.37
N ARG A 180 -22.30 17.67 -17.18
CA ARG A 180 -23.70 18.07 -17.02
C ARG A 180 -24.03 19.34 -17.79
N GLU A 181 -23.16 20.35 -17.74
CA GLU A 181 -23.36 21.60 -18.47
C GLU A 181 -23.34 21.38 -20.00
N ARG A 182 -22.48 20.48 -20.50
CA ARG A 182 -22.45 20.09 -21.93
C ARG A 182 -23.73 19.35 -22.33
N GLU A 183 -24.16 18.35 -21.56
CA GLU A 183 -25.40 17.61 -21.80
C GLU A 183 -26.64 18.52 -21.76
N GLU A 184 -26.70 19.47 -20.81
CA GLU A 184 -27.77 20.46 -20.75
C GLU A 184 -27.77 21.39 -21.97
N ARG A 185 -26.59 21.85 -22.42
CA ARG A 185 -26.48 22.66 -23.64
C ARG A 185 -26.93 21.89 -24.89
N GLU A 186 -26.59 20.61 -25.01
CA GLU A 186 -27.02 19.77 -26.13
C GLU A 186 -28.53 19.53 -26.11
N LYS A 187 -29.10 19.21 -24.95
CA LYS A 187 -30.57 19.10 -24.78
C LYS A 187 -31.27 20.40 -25.15
N LEU A 188 -30.75 21.55 -24.71
CA LEU A 188 -31.28 22.86 -25.06
C LEU A 188 -31.18 23.15 -26.57
N LYS A 189 -30.14 22.68 -27.27
CA LYS A 189 -30.03 22.83 -28.73
C LYS A 189 -31.09 22.02 -29.46
N GLN A 190 -31.42 20.82 -28.98
CA GLN A 190 -32.39 19.91 -29.60
C GLN A 190 -33.86 20.27 -29.30
N MET A 191 -34.14 21.13 -28.32
CA MET A 191 -35.50 21.57 -27.98
C MET A 191 -36.11 22.52 -29.00
N THR A 192 -37.40 22.35 -29.26
CA THR A 192 -38.22 23.27 -30.06
C THR A 192 -38.44 24.62 -29.33
N PRO A 193 -38.86 25.70 -30.03
CA PRO A 193 -39.07 27.01 -29.42
C PRO A 193 -40.11 27.02 -28.28
N ALA A 194 -41.19 26.24 -28.41
CA ALA A 194 -42.23 26.11 -27.38
C ALA A 194 -41.72 25.39 -26.12
N GLU A 195 -40.85 24.39 -26.29
CA GLU A 195 -40.22 23.67 -25.18
C GLU A 195 -39.17 24.51 -24.46
N LYS A 196 -38.39 25.32 -25.19
CA LYS A 196 -37.45 26.30 -24.61
C LYS A 196 -38.15 27.31 -23.71
N GLN A 197 -39.34 27.77 -24.10
CA GLN A 197 -40.13 28.71 -23.31
C GLN A 197 -40.60 28.08 -21.98
N LYS A 198 -41.15 26.86 -22.04
CA LYS A 198 -41.55 26.09 -20.84
C LYS A 198 -40.37 25.77 -19.93
N TYR A 199 -39.19 25.48 -20.50
CA TYR A 199 -37.98 25.22 -19.71
C TYR A 199 -37.52 26.46 -18.95
N LYS A 200 -37.49 27.65 -19.60
CA LYS A 200 -37.13 28.93 -18.95
C LYS A 200 -38.09 29.28 -17.81
N GLU A 201 -39.39 29.11 -18.01
CA GLU A 201 -40.40 29.35 -16.95
C GLU A 201 -40.21 28.41 -15.75
N LYS A 202 -39.87 27.14 -16.01
CA LYS A 202 -39.58 26.15 -14.96
C LYS A 202 -38.33 26.53 -14.14
N ILE A 203 -37.25 26.97 -14.81
CA ILE A 203 -36.02 27.45 -14.16
C ILE A 203 -36.33 28.67 -13.29
N GLN A 204 -37.00 29.70 -13.82
CA GLN A 204 -37.37 30.89 -13.06
C GLN A 204 -38.23 30.57 -11.83
N LYS A 205 -39.17 29.63 -11.95
CA LYS A 205 -40.00 29.20 -10.81
C LYS A 205 -39.19 28.46 -9.75
N GLN A 206 -38.17 27.69 -10.14
CA GLN A 206 -37.26 27.02 -9.20
C GLN A 206 -36.31 28.01 -8.50
N GLU A 207 -35.77 29.01 -9.21
CA GLU A 207 -34.91 30.03 -8.63
C GLU A 207 -35.67 30.91 -7.62
N ARG A 208 -36.89 31.36 -7.95
CA ARG A 208 -37.75 32.09 -7.00
C ARG A 208 -38.02 31.27 -5.73
N LYS A 209 -38.27 29.96 -5.87
CA LYS A 209 -38.46 29.06 -4.72
C LYS A 209 -37.18 28.89 -3.87
N LYS A 210 -35.99 28.84 -4.48
CA LYS A 210 -34.71 28.77 -3.75
C LYS A 210 -34.41 30.07 -3.00
N GLN A 211 -34.64 31.24 -3.63
CA GLN A 211 -34.46 32.54 -2.98
C GLN A 211 -35.42 32.75 -1.80
N MET A 212 -36.68 32.33 -1.92
CA MET A 212 -37.65 32.39 -0.82
C MET A 212 -37.27 31.47 0.35
N LYS A 213 -36.76 30.26 0.08
CA LYS A 213 -36.28 29.35 1.13
C LYS A 213 -34.99 29.82 1.81
N GLY A 214 -34.13 30.55 1.09
CA GLY A 214 -32.92 31.16 1.66
C GLY A 214 -33.21 32.32 2.63
N ARG A 215 -34.23 33.14 2.35
CA ARG A 215 -34.65 34.25 3.24
C ARG A 215 -35.30 33.78 4.55
N ASN A 216 -35.98 32.63 4.56
CA ASN A 216 -36.59 32.07 5.77
C ASN A 216 -35.61 31.33 6.71
N LYS A 217 -34.32 31.27 6.37
CA LYS A 217 -33.28 30.62 7.18
C LYS A 217 -32.39 31.60 7.96
N VAL A 218 -32.67 32.90 7.86
CA VAL A 218 -31.93 34.02 8.49
C VAL A 218 -32.85 34.85 9.42
N MET A 219 -33.99 34.29 9.83
CA MET A 219 -34.80 34.73 10.98
C MET A 219 -34.84 33.59 11.98
#